data_AF-F0XGJ4-F1
#
_entry.id   AF-F0XGJ4-F1
#
_cell.length_a   1.000
_cell.length_b   1.000
_cell.length_c   1.000
_cell.angle_alpha   90.00
_cell.angle_beta   90.00
_cell.angle_gamma   90.00
#
_symmetry.space_group_name_H-M   'P 1'
#
loop_
_entity.id
_entity.type
_entity.pdbx_description
1 polymer ?
#
loop_
_entity_poly.entity_id
_entity_poly.type
_entity_poly.pdbx_seq_one_letter_code
_entity_poly.pdbx_strand_id
1 'polypeptide(L)'
;MPTQEVCIVPTKPDNFRLPRERLGISRLDTGPDKPGSHDIVGVLLQQNHDKHHMYFRDIAGHNHIPHAILTTMAMGGTVKELRRAYDDGEAIQRPKTAPDPIAVGEMEDPFKFLDRMQEIEEYSNFLAFFEKEFEANQGQWQDVFNHFVFARNPQSDFLLAQMFEGLYHPLIHLSFGVEFELSRACG
;
A
#
# COMPACT_ATOMS: atom_id res chain seq x y z
N MET A 1 0.05 -23.14 -46.19
CA MET A 1 0.16 -23.40 -44.74
C MET A 1 -1.19 -23.05 -44.13
N PRO A 2 -1.87 -23.98 -43.45
CA PRO A 2 -3.21 -23.69 -42.93
C PRO A 2 -3.09 -22.69 -41.77
N THR A 3 -3.85 -21.60 -41.88
CA THR A 3 -4.13 -20.67 -40.79
C THR A 3 -4.86 -21.44 -39.69
N GLN A 4 -4.22 -21.55 -38.52
CA GLN A 4 -4.82 -22.15 -37.35
C GLN A 4 -5.88 -21.16 -36.84
N GLU A 5 -7.15 -21.43 -37.12
CA GLU A 5 -8.26 -20.69 -36.53
C GLU A 5 -8.23 -20.91 -35.01
N VAL A 6 -7.98 -19.83 -34.27
CA VAL A 6 -8.11 -19.82 -32.83
C VAL A 6 -9.61 -19.78 -32.53
N CYS A 7 -10.18 -20.94 -32.19
CA CYS A 7 -11.52 -21.03 -31.63
C CYS A 7 -11.54 -20.36 -30.25
N ILE A 8 -11.91 -19.09 -30.18
CA ILE A 8 -12.26 -18.44 -28.92
C ILE A 8 -13.65 -18.97 -28.54
N VAL A 9 -13.68 -19.94 -27.64
CA VAL A 9 -14.94 -20.43 -27.05
C VAL A 9 -15.51 -19.31 -26.18
N PRO A 10 -16.74 -18.83 -26.43
CA PRO A 10 -17.36 -17.82 -25.58
C PRO A 10 -17.53 -18.37 -24.17
N THR A 11 -17.02 -17.64 -23.17
CA THR A 11 -17.20 -17.98 -21.77
C THR A 11 -18.69 -17.89 -21.42
N LYS A 12 -19.30 -19.03 -21.09
CA LYS A 12 -20.66 -19.05 -20.51
C LYS A 12 -20.60 -18.57 -19.05
N PRO A 13 -21.56 -17.76 -18.58
CA PRO A 13 -21.57 -17.19 -17.21
C PRO A 13 -21.39 -18.24 -16.09
N ASP A 14 -21.87 -19.47 -16.31
CA ASP A 14 -21.87 -20.53 -15.31
C ASP A 14 -20.50 -21.18 -15.03
N ASN A 15 -19.47 -20.85 -15.84
CA ASN A 15 -18.10 -21.35 -15.69
C ASN A 15 -17.20 -20.44 -14.83
N PHE A 16 -17.72 -19.33 -14.30
CA PHE A 16 -16.98 -18.49 -13.35
C PHE A 16 -17.52 -18.74 -11.95
N ARG A 17 -16.81 -19.52 -11.14
CA ARG A 17 -17.12 -19.70 -9.72
C ARG A 17 -15.87 -19.46 -8.89
N LEU A 18 -15.94 -18.52 -7.95
CA LEU A 18 -15.04 -18.50 -6.80
C LEU A 18 -15.37 -19.75 -5.95
N PRO A 19 -14.41 -20.59 -5.58
CA PRO A 19 -14.66 -21.75 -4.72
C PRO A 19 -15.32 -21.32 -3.40
N ARG A 20 -16.43 -21.97 -3.02
CA ARG A 20 -17.25 -21.61 -1.85
C ARG A 20 -16.55 -21.78 -0.50
N GLU A 21 -15.38 -22.42 -0.47
CA GLU A 21 -14.68 -22.79 0.77
C GLU A 21 -13.67 -21.73 1.24
N ARG A 22 -13.45 -20.64 0.49
CA ARG A 22 -12.62 -19.50 0.90
C ARG A 22 -13.22 -18.17 0.49
N LEU A 23 -14.17 -17.71 1.29
CA LEU A 23 -14.68 -16.35 1.24
C LEU A 23 -13.72 -15.46 2.06
N GLY A 24 -12.62 -15.03 1.44
CA GLY A 24 -11.67 -14.07 2.04
C GLY A 24 -10.58 -14.70 2.92
N ILE A 25 -9.63 -15.39 2.29
CA ILE A 25 -8.28 -15.63 2.82
C ILE A 25 -7.35 -15.40 1.61
N SER A 26 -6.59 -14.31 1.60
CA SER A 26 -5.80 -13.88 0.43
C SER A 26 -4.65 -14.82 0.06
N ARG A 27 -4.36 -15.85 0.87
CA ARG A 27 -3.43 -16.91 0.50
C ARG A 27 -4.10 -17.93 -0.42
N LEU A 28 -4.01 -17.67 -1.73
CA LEU A 28 -4.44 -18.61 -2.77
C LEU A 28 -3.52 -19.83 -2.83
N ASP A 29 -2.23 -19.67 -2.49
CA ASP A 29 -1.32 -20.80 -2.27
C ASP A 29 -1.36 -21.23 -0.79
N THR A 30 -1.75 -22.48 -0.55
CA THR A 30 -1.71 -23.10 0.79
C THR A 30 -0.35 -23.68 1.15
N GLY A 31 0.56 -23.75 0.17
CA GLY A 31 1.92 -24.20 0.38
C GLY A 31 2.74 -23.22 1.23
N PRO A 32 3.91 -23.64 1.72
CA PRO A 32 4.87 -22.72 2.31
C PRO A 32 5.30 -21.68 1.27
N ASP A 33 5.65 -20.49 1.75
CA ASP A 33 6.23 -19.46 0.87
C ASP A 33 7.47 -19.99 0.17
N LYS A 34 7.71 -19.52 -1.05
CA LYS A 34 8.88 -19.96 -1.80
C LYS A 34 10.15 -19.46 -1.09
N PRO A 35 11.24 -20.26 -1.09
CA PRO A 35 12.49 -19.85 -0.49
C PRO A 35 12.96 -18.47 -0.98
N GLY A 36 13.29 -17.58 -0.05
CA GLY A 36 13.75 -16.22 -0.33
C GLY A 36 12.64 -15.21 -0.65
N SER A 37 11.36 -15.59 -0.69
CA SER A 37 10.26 -14.66 -0.99
C SER A 37 10.09 -13.56 0.07
N HIS A 38 10.27 -13.87 1.35
CA HIS A 38 10.20 -12.87 2.43
C HIS A 38 11.32 -11.83 2.34
N ASP A 39 12.56 -12.29 2.19
CA ASP A 39 13.73 -11.41 2.10
C ASP A 39 13.62 -10.44 0.92
N ILE A 40 13.22 -10.94 -0.26
CA ILE A 40 13.10 -10.08 -1.43
C ILE A 40 11.93 -9.10 -1.31
N VAL A 41 10.81 -9.50 -0.69
CA VAL A 41 9.67 -8.59 -0.44
C VAL A 41 10.11 -7.45 0.45
N GLY A 42 10.82 -7.73 1.55
CA GLY A 42 11.36 -6.69 2.43
C GLY A 42 12.27 -5.71 1.69
N VAL A 43 13.19 -6.22 0.86
CA VAL A 43 14.08 -5.38 0.05
C VAL A 43 13.30 -4.51 -0.94
N LEU A 44 12.34 -5.08 -1.68
CA LEU A 44 11.59 -4.36 -2.72
C LEU A 44 10.63 -3.33 -2.12
N LEU A 45 9.96 -3.64 -1.01
CA LEU A 45 9.10 -2.69 -0.31
C LEU A 45 9.91 -1.53 0.26
N GLN A 46 11.08 -1.81 0.86
CA GLN A 46 11.96 -0.77 1.35
C GLN A 46 12.47 0.12 0.22
N GLN A 47 12.93 -0.50 -0.87
CA GLN A 47 13.36 0.22 -2.06
C GLN A 47 12.25 1.14 -2.61
N ASN A 48 11.02 0.65 -2.67
CA ASN A 48 9.87 1.46 -3.09
C ASN A 48 9.64 2.64 -2.15
N HIS A 49 9.63 2.39 -0.84
CA HIS A 49 9.41 3.40 0.20
C HIS A 49 10.49 4.50 0.18
N ASP A 50 11.75 4.13 -0.07
CA ASP A 50 12.87 5.08 -0.11
C ASP A 50 12.85 5.94 -1.38
N LYS A 51 12.53 5.33 -2.53
CA LYS A 51 12.68 5.98 -3.84
C LYS A 51 11.44 6.71 -4.32
N HIS A 52 10.25 6.13 -4.14
CA HIS A 52 9.07 6.50 -4.91
C HIS A 52 8.05 7.26 -4.07
N HIS A 53 7.43 8.26 -4.68
CA HIS A 53 6.30 8.96 -4.11
C HIS A 53 5.05 8.07 -4.14
N MET A 54 4.07 8.30 -3.25
CA MET A 54 2.77 7.62 -3.31
C MET A 54 1.97 7.95 -4.57
N TYR A 55 2.24 9.08 -5.21
CA TYR A 55 1.55 9.48 -6.43
C TYR A 55 2.57 9.50 -7.54
N PHE A 56 2.28 8.87 -8.68
CA PHE A 56 3.19 8.91 -9.84
C PHE A 56 2.81 10.02 -10.84
N ARG A 57 1.64 10.65 -10.66
CA ARG A 57 1.17 11.84 -11.37
C ARG A 57 0.15 12.59 -10.50
N ASP A 58 -0.15 13.83 -10.83
CA ASP A 58 -0.93 14.72 -9.96
C ASP A 58 -2.44 14.43 -9.95
N ILE A 59 -2.95 13.62 -10.89
CA ILE A 59 -4.37 13.26 -10.94
C ILE A 59 -4.52 11.75 -11.06
N ALA A 60 -5.20 11.15 -10.07
CA ALA A 60 -5.64 9.76 -10.07
C ALA A 60 -4.53 8.73 -10.41
N GLY A 61 -3.29 8.94 -9.95
CA GLY A 61 -2.19 8.00 -10.15
C GLY A 61 -1.50 7.68 -8.84
N HIS A 62 -1.77 6.50 -8.28
CA HIS A 62 -1.19 6.02 -7.03
C HIS A 62 -0.12 4.95 -7.27
N ASN A 63 0.84 4.85 -6.37
CA ASN A 63 1.91 3.87 -6.44
C ASN A 63 1.37 2.47 -6.11
N HIS A 64 1.29 1.65 -7.15
CA HIS A 64 0.72 0.30 -7.09
C HIS A 64 1.72 -0.79 -6.75
N ILE A 65 3.01 -0.46 -6.65
CA ILE A 65 4.09 -1.44 -6.43
C ILE A 65 3.88 -2.26 -5.15
N PRO A 66 3.55 -1.66 -3.97
CA PRO A 66 3.42 -2.43 -2.74
C PRO A 66 2.37 -3.54 -2.82
N HIS A 67 1.17 -3.24 -3.32
CA HIS A 67 0.12 -4.24 -3.39
C HIS A 67 0.36 -5.24 -4.54
N ALA A 68 1.05 -4.88 -5.61
CA ALA A 68 1.46 -5.83 -6.65
C ALA A 68 2.43 -6.89 -6.09
N ILE A 69 3.43 -6.47 -5.31
CA ILE A 69 4.39 -7.35 -4.64
C ILE A 69 3.68 -8.26 -3.64
N LEU A 70 2.89 -7.68 -2.74
CA LEU A 70 2.24 -8.41 -1.65
C LEU A 70 1.17 -9.39 -2.17
N THR A 71 0.41 -8.98 -3.20
CA THR A 71 -0.53 -9.89 -3.88
C THR A 71 0.21 -11.04 -4.56
N THR A 72 1.32 -10.76 -5.25
CA THR A 72 2.15 -11.80 -5.88
C THR A 72 2.70 -12.77 -4.83
N MET A 73 3.14 -12.28 -3.68
CA MET A 73 3.56 -13.11 -2.55
C MET A 73 2.41 -13.98 -2.03
N ALA A 74 1.23 -13.41 -1.81
CA ALA A 74 0.04 -14.14 -1.34
C ALA A 74 -0.40 -15.27 -2.28
N MET A 75 -0.12 -15.12 -3.58
CA MET A 75 -0.37 -16.13 -4.61
C MET A 75 0.75 -17.19 -4.74
N GLY A 76 1.77 -17.16 -3.87
CA GLY A 76 2.88 -18.11 -3.91
C GLY A 76 4.00 -17.74 -4.89
N GLY A 77 4.15 -16.45 -5.21
CA GLY A 77 5.16 -15.96 -6.14
C GLY A 77 6.60 -16.31 -5.75
N THR A 78 7.39 -16.70 -6.75
CA THR A 78 8.84 -16.88 -6.65
C THR A 78 9.58 -15.54 -6.59
N VAL A 79 10.85 -15.56 -6.18
CA VAL A 79 11.73 -14.36 -6.21
C VAL A 79 11.73 -13.65 -7.56
N LYS A 80 11.71 -14.41 -8.66
CA LYS A 80 11.67 -13.85 -10.02
C LYS A 80 10.36 -13.10 -10.30
N GLU A 81 9.23 -13.66 -9.89
CA GLU A 81 7.91 -13.05 -10.08
C GLU A 81 7.72 -11.82 -9.19
N LEU A 82 8.27 -11.84 -7.97
CA LEU A 82 8.25 -10.70 -7.05
C LEU A 82 9.07 -9.52 -7.61
N ARG A 83 10.24 -9.79 -8.19
CA ARG A 83 11.03 -8.75 -8.88
C ARG A 83 10.28 -8.18 -10.07
N ARG A 84 9.68 -9.04 -10.90
CA ARG A 84 8.84 -8.60 -12.01
C ARG A 84 7.69 -7.69 -11.53
N ALA A 85 7.04 -8.02 -10.42
CA ALA A 85 5.95 -7.21 -9.86
C ALA A 85 6.41 -5.80 -9.44
N TYR A 86 7.67 -5.64 -9.04
CA TYR A 86 8.29 -4.34 -8.82
C TYR A 86 8.61 -3.64 -10.16
N ASP A 87 9.33 -4.35 -11.04
CA ASP A 87 9.85 -3.80 -12.31
C ASP A 87 8.72 -3.30 -13.24
N ASP A 88 7.58 -4.01 -13.29
CA ASP A 88 6.43 -3.66 -14.13
C ASP A 88 5.84 -2.28 -13.76
N GLY A 89 6.03 -1.81 -12.52
CA GLY A 89 5.52 -0.53 -12.01
C GLY A 89 6.56 0.58 -11.89
N GLU A 90 7.86 0.29 -11.99
CA GLU A 90 8.94 1.23 -11.63
C GLU A 90 9.03 2.42 -12.60
N ALA A 91 8.99 2.16 -13.91
CA ALA A 91 9.31 3.15 -14.94
C ALA A 91 8.37 4.37 -14.96
N ILE A 92 7.17 4.25 -14.39
CA ILE A 92 6.18 5.33 -14.33
C ILE A 92 6.26 6.14 -13.03
N GLN A 93 6.99 5.65 -12.02
CA GLN A 93 7.03 6.31 -10.72
C GLN A 93 7.77 7.64 -10.77
N ARG A 94 7.36 8.56 -9.90
CA ARG A 94 8.11 9.80 -9.63
C ARG A 94 8.91 9.66 -8.34
N PRO A 95 10.06 10.36 -8.22
CA PRO A 95 10.86 10.33 -7.00
C PRO A 95 10.11 10.94 -5.82
N LYS A 96 10.36 10.40 -4.62
CA LYS A 96 9.93 11.01 -3.36
C LYS A 96 10.68 12.34 -3.14
N THR A 97 9.96 13.38 -2.73
CA THR A 97 10.55 14.67 -2.36
C THR A 97 10.99 14.64 -0.90
N ALA A 98 12.00 15.44 -0.55
CA ALA A 98 12.40 15.57 0.86
C ALA A 98 11.30 16.30 1.66
N PRO A 99 11.01 15.86 2.89
CA PRO A 99 10.08 16.58 3.76
C PRO A 99 10.68 17.91 4.24
N ASP A 100 9.81 18.90 4.51
CA ASP A 100 10.16 20.13 5.23
C ASP A 100 10.03 19.89 6.75
N PRO A 101 11.14 19.92 7.51
CA PRO A 101 11.11 19.70 8.95
C PRO A 101 10.22 20.68 9.73
N ILE A 102 10.06 21.92 9.23
CA ILE A 102 9.20 22.92 9.86
C ILE A 102 7.74 22.51 9.68
N ALA A 103 7.33 22.21 8.45
CA ALA A 103 5.98 21.72 8.16
C ALA A 103 5.64 20.46 8.97
N VAL A 104 6.58 19.52 9.07
CA VAL A 104 6.41 18.30 9.88
C VAL A 104 6.17 18.62 11.37
N GLY A 105 6.96 19.54 11.96
CA GLY A 105 6.78 19.92 13.36
C GLY A 105 5.50 20.71 13.62
N GLU A 106 5.06 21.50 12.64
CA GLU A 106 3.81 22.25 12.75
C GLU A 106 2.56 21.36 12.81
N MET A 107 2.61 20.16 12.22
CA MET A 107 1.48 19.21 12.22
C MET A 107 1.20 18.57 13.59
N GLU A 108 2.03 18.81 14.61
CA GLU A 108 1.69 18.51 16.01
C GLU A 108 0.47 19.33 16.49
N ASP A 109 0.22 20.50 15.89
CA ASP A 109 -1.02 21.25 16.07
C ASP A 109 -2.12 20.67 15.16
N PRO A 110 -3.23 20.14 15.71
CA PRO A 110 -4.31 19.56 14.92
C PRO A 110 -4.92 20.50 13.87
N PHE A 111 -4.91 21.81 14.10
CA PHE A 111 -5.42 22.78 13.13
C PHE A 111 -4.48 22.94 11.94
N LYS A 112 -3.17 22.98 12.19
CA LYS A 112 -2.16 23.05 11.12
C LYS A 112 -2.05 21.73 10.36
N PHE A 113 -2.22 20.60 11.04
CA PHE A 113 -2.36 19.29 10.39
C PHE A 113 -3.50 19.33 9.37
N LEU A 114 -4.69 19.79 9.79
CA LEU A 114 -5.87 19.86 8.93
C LEU A 114 -5.69 20.85 7.77
N ASP A 115 -5.06 21.99 7.99
CA ASP A 115 -4.80 23.00 6.95
C ASP A 115 -3.89 22.49 5.81
N ARG A 116 -3.04 21.49 6.10
CA ARG A 116 -2.15 20.85 5.12
C ARG A 116 -2.78 19.65 4.41
N MET A 117 -3.92 19.15 4.88
CA MET A 117 -4.56 17.98 4.28
C MET A 117 -5.04 18.27 2.85
N GLN A 118 -5.18 17.20 2.06
CA GLN A 118 -5.70 17.22 0.68
C GLN A 118 -4.79 17.88 -0.36
N GLU A 119 -3.59 18.33 0.03
CA GLU A 119 -2.55 18.81 -0.88
C GLU A 119 -1.57 17.66 -1.21
N ILE A 120 -1.37 17.40 -2.50
CA ILE A 120 -0.54 16.26 -2.97
C ILE A 120 0.93 16.47 -2.61
N GLU A 121 1.36 17.73 -2.63
CA GLU A 121 2.71 18.21 -2.31
C GLU A 121 3.08 17.94 -0.86
N GLU A 122 2.10 17.84 0.03
CA GLU A 122 2.29 17.57 1.46
C GLU A 122 2.55 16.10 1.77
N TYR A 123 2.49 15.20 0.78
CA TYR A 123 2.69 13.76 0.98
C TYR A 123 3.96 13.42 1.77
N SER A 124 5.10 13.97 1.37
CA SER A 124 6.37 13.66 2.05
C SER A 124 6.40 14.17 3.49
N ASN A 125 5.71 15.28 3.76
CA ASN A 125 5.58 15.82 5.12
C ASN A 125 4.70 14.90 5.96
N PHE A 126 3.54 14.48 5.46
CA PHE A 126 2.67 13.52 6.16
C PHE A 126 3.36 12.17 6.38
N LEU A 127 4.11 11.68 5.39
CA LEU A 127 4.87 10.44 5.53
C LEU A 127 5.87 10.56 6.70
N ALA A 128 6.68 11.62 6.72
CA ALA A 128 7.65 11.85 7.78
C ALA A 128 7.00 12.10 9.15
N PHE A 129 5.84 12.75 9.19
CA PHE A 129 5.05 12.94 10.41
C PHE A 129 4.58 11.59 10.97
N PHE A 130 3.95 10.75 10.15
CA PHE A 130 3.47 9.45 10.62
C PHE A 130 4.61 8.48 10.95
N GLU A 131 5.76 8.55 10.28
CA GLU A 131 6.97 7.82 10.69
C GLU A 131 7.40 8.18 12.12
N LYS A 132 7.41 9.48 12.47
CA LYS A 132 7.69 9.93 13.83
C LYS A 132 6.63 9.46 14.83
N GLU A 133 5.35 9.49 14.46
CA GLU A 133 4.27 8.98 15.31
C GLU A 133 4.43 7.48 15.58
N PHE A 134 4.80 6.68 14.58
CA PHE A 134 5.09 5.27 14.77
C PHE A 134 6.30 5.06 15.68
N GLU A 135 7.38 5.82 15.51
CA GLU A 135 8.55 5.75 16.39
C GLU A 135 8.21 6.12 17.85
N ALA A 136 7.46 7.20 18.06
CA ALA A 136 7.02 7.67 19.37
C ALA A 136 6.13 6.63 20.09
N ASN A 137 5.37 5.84 19.33
CA ASN A 137 4.52 4.76 19.83
C ASN A 137 5.21 3.39 19.80
N GLN A 138 6.55 3.34 19.70
CA GLN A 138 7.35 2.10 19.73
C GLN A 138 6.98 1.09 18.63
N GLY A 139 6.53 1.58 17.47
CA GLY A 139 6.07 0.76 16.36
C GLY A 139 4.64 0.21 16.51
N GLN A 140 3.91 0.56 17.58
CA GLN A 140 2.53 0.15 17.80
C GLN A 140 1.59 0.96 16.89
N TRP A 141 1.43 0.49 15.66
CA TRP A 141 0.63 1.17 14.64
C TRP A 141 -0.85 1.28 15.03
N GLN A 142 -1.38 0.38 15.85
CA GLN A 142 -2.77 0.39 16.30
C GLN A 142 -3.07 1.65 17.13
N ASP A 143 -2.14 2.09 17.96
CA ASP A 143 -2.32 3.27 18.81
C ASP A 143 -2.37 4.55 17.97
N VAL A 144 -1.44 4.67 17.01
CA VAL A 144 -1.44 5.75 16.02
C VAL A 144 -2.75 5.76 15.22
N PHE A 145 -3.20 4.60 14.75
CA PHE A 145 -4.43 4.50 13.96
C PHE A 145 -5.68 4.84 14.78
N ASN A 146 -5.78 4.33 16.01
CA ASN A 146 -6.89 4.67 16.90
C ASN A 146 -6.93 6.16 17.22
N HIS A 147 -5.77 6.79 17.43
CA HIS A 147 -5.67 8.22 17.67
C HIS A 147 -6.09 9.06 16.45
N PHE A 148 -5.46 8.83 15.30
CA PHE A 148 -5.64 9.69 14.14
C PHE A 148 -6.88 9.36 13.30
N VAL A 149 -7.48 8.16 13.42
CA VAL A 149 -8.62 7.75 12.58
C VAL A 149 -9.89 7.46 13.38
N PHE A 150 -9.78 7.02 14.64
CA PHE A 150 -10.96 6.57 15.42
C PHE A 150 -11.25 7.36 16.70
N ALA A 151 -10.48 8.41 17.02
CA ALA A 151 -10.65 9.16 18.26
C ALA A 151 -11.93 10.01 18.35
N ARG A 152 -12.71 10.12 17.26
CA ARG A 152 -13.98 10.87 17.18
C ARG A 152 -13.86 12.36 17.55
N ASN A 153 -12.79 12.99 17.08
CA ASN A 153 -12.59 14.43 17.10
C ASN A 153 -12.55 14.98 15.65
N PRO A 154 -12.56 16.32 15.44
CA PRO A 154 -12.59 16.88 14.09
C PRO A 154 -11.45 16.41 13.17
N GLN A 155 -10.24 16.26 13.70
CA GLN A 155 -9.09 15.76 12.94
C GLN A 155 -9.29 14.29 12.54
N SER A 156 -9.68 13.44 13.49
CA SER A 156 -9.83 12.02 13.23
C SER A 156 -11.03 11.68 12.35
N ASP A 157 -12.14 12.38 12.52
CA ASP A 157 -13.33 12.20 11.67
C ASP A 157 -13.03 12.65 10.23
N PHE A 158 -12.23 13.71 10.05
CA PHE A 158 -11.79 14.14 8.73
C PHE A 158 -10.84 13.12 8.08
N LEU A 159 -9.82 12.65 8.81
CA LEU A 159 -8.88 11.65 8.28
C LEU A 159 -9.58 10.32 7.95
N LEU A 160 -10.54 9.89 8.77
CA LEU A 160 -11.39 8.74 8.49
C LEU A 160 -12.17 8.91 7.17
N ALA A 161 -12.73 10.09 6.90
CA ALA A 161 -13.38 10.35 5.63
C ALA A 161 -12.40 10.24 4.44
N GLN A 162 -11.16 10.73 4.61
CA GLN A 162 -10.12 10.62 3.58
C GLN A 162 -9.72 9.17 3.27
N MET A 163 -9.95 8.21 4.18
CA MET A 163 -9.67 6.79 3.89
C MET A 163 -10.46 6.22 2.70
N PHE A 164 -11.57 6.88 2.34
CA PHE A 164 -12.44 6.50 1.22
C PHE A 164 -12.12 7.26 -0.07
N GLU A 165 -11.28 8.29 0.00
CA GLU A 165 -10.89 9.10 -1.16
C GLU A 165 -9.89 8.38 -2.06
N GLY A 166 -9.64 8.96 -3.24
CA GLY A 166 -8.62 8.46 -4.16
C GLY A 166 -8.89 7.03 -4.61
N LEU A 167 -10.15 6.65 -4.87
CA LEU A 167 -10.54 5.27 -5.21
C LEU A 167 -10.14 4.24 -4.14
N TYR A 168 -10.32 4.58 -2.85
CA TYR A 168 -10.04 3.72 -1.70
C TYR A 168 -8.55 3.35 -1.52
N HIS A 169 -7.61 4.01 -2.19
CA HIS A 169 -6.19 3.68 -2.09
C HIS A 169 -5.65 3.74 -0.65
N PRO A 170 -6.02 4.72 0.20
CA PRO A 170 -5.58 4.70 1.59
C PRO A 170 -5.99 3.40 2.32
N LEU A 171 -7.23 2.96 2.12
CA LEU A 171 -7.73 1.71 2.71
C LEU A 171 -7.01 0.49 2.13
N ILE A 172 -6.74 0.46 0.83
CA ILE A 172 -5.98 -0.62 0.17
C ILE A 172 -4.58 -0.72 0.77
N HIS A 173 -3.84 0.40 0.85
CA HIS A 173 -2.49 0.41 1.42
C HIS A 173 -2.48 -0.01 2.89
N LEU A 174 -3.40 0.53 3.70
CA LEU A 174 -3.51 0.16 5.11
C LEU A 174 -3.82 -1.33 5.28
N SER A 175 -4.79 -1.86 4.55
CA SER A 175 -5.19 -3.27 4.68
C SER A 175 -4.08 -4.23 4.30
N PHE A 176 -3.25 -3.91 3.29
CA PHE A 176 -2.01 -4.65 3.04
C PHE A 176 -1.01 -4.55 4.20
N GLY A 177 -0.84 -3.35 4.78
CA GLY A 177 0.02 -3.15 5.95
C GLY A 177 -0.38 -4.02 7.15
N VAL A 178 -1.68 -4.10 7.42
CA VAL A 178 -2.25 -4.92 8.51
C VAL A 178 -2.15 -6.41 8.20
N GLU A 179 -2.59 -6.85 7.02
CA GLU A 179 -2.61 -8.27 6.62
C GLU A 179 -1.21 -8.91 6.65
N PHE A 180 -0.17 -8.15 6.30
CA PHE A 180 1.21 -8.63 6.25
C PHE A 180 2.06 -8.21 7.45
N GLU A 181 1.45 -7.60 8.48
CA GLU A 181 2.14 -7.12 9.68
C GLU A 181 3.41 -6.29 9.34
N LEU A 182 3.31 -5.39 8.35
CA LEU A 182 4.47 -4.62 7.84
C LEU A 182 5.02 -3.61 8.85
N SER A 183 4.35 -3.42 9.99
CA SER A 183 4.81 -2.57 11.07
C SER A 183 6.12 -3.11 11.65
N ARG A 184 7.16 -2.28 11.60
CA ARG A 184 8.45 -2.58 12.21
C ARG A 184 8.29 -2.62 13.72
N ALA A 185 8.35 -3.80 14.32
CA ALA A 185 8.94 -3.91 15.64
C ALA A 185 10.44 -3.67 15.46
N CYS A 186 10.90 -2.45 15.72
CA CYS A 186 12.31 -2.22 15.96
C CYS A 186 12.66 -2.95 17.27
N GLY A 187 13.30 -4.11 17.16
CA GLY A 187 14.06 -4.70 18.25
C GLY A 187 15.40 -4.00 18.42
#